data_AF-A0A4S9VSR3-F1
#
_entry.id   AF-A0A4S9VSR3-F1
#
_cell.length_a   1.000
_cell.length_b   1.000
_cell.length_c   1.000
_cell.angle_alpha   90.00
_cell.angle_beta   90.00
_cell.angle_gamma   90.00
#
_symmetry.space_group_name_H-M   'P 1'
#
loop_
_entity.id
_entity.type
_entity.pdbx_description
1 polymer ?
#
loop_
_entity_poly.entity_id
_entity_poly.type
_entity_poly.pdbx_seq_one_letter_code
_entity_poly.pdbx_strand_id
1 'polypeptide(L)'
;MAASRSWASFPRRNTDTSTNDEDQSLENLTQQTKPEPQETIRRLTSRETLFMSPSKTWNLYRRNPWYLSWQQETWAMIFSLSCLIAVAVIMAWIDGKRLSIWHWAIQPNAVISVLIVSSKAALMISTASCVSQLKWTHFQKRPRQLRDLEGFDDASRGAWGSVQLLFSPSGYLNVAVTLGCAVTVLVLAMETFGQQLLSFPERRIPVTNETASFPVIQNFNAMPSWGTGVQLSDRLLKSRLGLMESIYGQTTDPPFDCPASSCSWDSHVTLGLCSRCEDVSSTPGGCEIKITTKSNKFDQYNETTLECDYDTGKGRNLTTIRRALGVAKDIPDPNNASAWTYSTAIDISTWDTDAFYNKGQPAVAFNFSAIVTNDTWERPQITTCSLYFCAWAYENSTAQGQNFNEGKLEKYILGYDSIQRTQTGPGANMDTSNYTFSANGTGFPSDKHNETFTVYGDADSEMFGHLTTILESSTFSYVSGSNASTAGLGDALMVNPNITELADRMSTSMTNVWRQYQSTPATGTAWESVAFIHVEWAWLALPAAAVAGAGAVLLMTLIQNRRTVLWKSSVLPYSFRSLHGWEDADFDMETLDEIRDRAKEMKGQLIGDENERVRLVKS
;
A
#
# COMPACT_ATOMS: atom_id res chain seq x y z
N MET A 1 -11.38 31.85 38.95
CA MET A 1 -10.54 31.00 39.83
C MET A 1 -9.42 30.48 38.95
N ALA A 2 -8.15 30.89 39.12
CA ALA A 2 -7.27 30.67 40.26
C ALA A 2 -6.83 29.20 40.37
N ALA A 3 -5.53 28.84 40.31
CA ALA A 3 -4.36 29.68 40.02
C ALA A 3 -3.20 28.86 39.41
N SER A 4 -2.40 29.48 38.54
CA SER A 4 -1.13 28.93 38.06
C SER A 4 0.05 29.45 38.89
N ARG A 5 1.06 28.61 39.11
CA ARG A 5 2.37 29.01 39.66
C ARG A 5 3.48 28.46 38.76
N SER A 6 3.91 29.26 37.80
CA SER A 6 5.17 29.05 37.08
C SER A 6 6.36 29.42 37.99
N TRP A 7 7.52 28.84 37.69
CA TRP A 7 8.77 29.24 38.33
C TRP A 7 9.28 30.56 37.73
N ALA A 8 9.96 31.36 38.56
CA ALA A 8 10.79 32.47 38.10
C ALA A 8 12.08 32.51 38.93
N SER A 9 13.23 32.60 38.25
CA SER A 9 14.56 32.73 38.83
C SER A 9 14.80 34.14 39.40
N PHE A 10 15.64 34.24 40.44
CA PHE A 10 16.29 35.51 40.82
C PHE A 10 17.83 35.41 40.74
N PRO A 11 18.55 36.48 40.35
CA PRO A 11 19.97 36.43 40.00
C PRO A 11 20.92 36.92 41.11
N ARG A 12 22.24 36.75 40.89
CA ARG A 12 23.29 37.42 41.67
C ARG A 12 23.40 38.92 41.33
N ARG A 13 23.69 39.75 42.33
CA ARG A 13 24.58 40.94 42.20
C ARG A 13 25.23 41.26 43.55
N ASN A 14 26.36 41.98 43.50
CA ASN A 14 27.23 42.28 44.64
C ASN A 14 26.78 43.55 45.41
N THR A 15 27.59 43.87 46.43
CA THR A 15 27.79 45.16 47.12
C THR A 15 27.88 46.36 46.15
N ASP A 16 27.77 47.63 46.54
CA ASP A 16 28.22 48.36 47.76
C ASP A 16 27.38 49.64 48.02
N THR A 17 27.50 50.26 49.22
CA THR A 17 27.30 51.72 49.55
C THR A 17 25.95 52.41 49.16
N SER A 18 25.33 53.33 49.92
CA SER A 18 25.71 54.15 51.09
C SER A 18 24.44 54.80 51.72
N THR A 19 24.61 55.60 52.80
CA THR A 19 23.75 56.72 53.26
C THR A 19 22.32 56.39 53.77
N ASN A 20 22.01 56.61 55.06
CA ASN A 20 21.61 57.87 55.76
C ASN A 20 20.17 58.33 55.37
N ASP A 21 19.27 58.84 56.22
CA ASP A 21 19.10 59.08 57.69
C ASP A 21 17.57 59.31 57.95
N GLU A 22 16.93 59.34 59.13
CA GLU A 22 17.28 59.09 60.56
C GLU A 22 16.03 58.51 61.31
N ASP A 23 15.87 58.79 62.62
CA ASP A 23 14.64 58.75 63.45
C ASP A 23 13.99 57.39 63.85
N GLN A 24 13.45 57.22 65.07
CA GLN A 24 13.91 57.51 66.45
C GLN A 24 12.88 56.91 67.45
N SER A 25 13.18 56.97 68.75
CA SER A 25 12.41 56.46 69.91
C SER A 25 12.36 54.92 70.05
N LEU A 26 12.38 54.34 71.27
CA LEU A 26 12.44 54.92 72.61
C LEU A 26 13.45 54.18 73.52
N GLU A 27 13.88 54.81 74.60
CA GLU A 27 14.97 54.38 75.49
C GLU A 27 14.65 53.13 76.32
N ASN A 28 15.66 52.31 76.64
CA ASN A 28 16.27 52.36 77.99
C ASN A 28 17.57 51.53 78.16
N LEU A 29 18.49 52.09 78.97
CA LEU A 29 19.52 51.43 79.80
C LEU A 29 20.58 50.51 79.14
N THR A 30 21.68 51.12 78.71
CA THR A 30 23.09 50.82 79.11
C THR A 30 23.51 49.34 79.33
N GLN A 31 24.41 48.73 78.54
CA GLN A 31 25.88 48.92 78.52
C GLN A 31 26.56 48.91 79.92
N GLN A 32 27.63 48.17 80.22
CA GLN A 32 28.53 47.24 79.48
C GLN A 32 28.99 46.10 80.48
N THR A 33 30.00 45.23 80.34
CA THR A 33 31.25 45.14 79.54
C THR A 33 31.72 43.65 79.38
N LYS A 34 32.79 43.40 78.62
CA LYS A 34 33.51 42.12 78.37
C LYS A 34 34.57 41.81 79.48
N PRO A 35 34.83 40.55 79.95
CA PRO A 35 35.79 39.63 79.29
C PRO A 35 35.51 38.10 79.29
N GLU A 36 36.29 37.42 78.44
CA GLU A 36 36.52 35.97 78.28
C GLU A 36 37.38 35.36 79.43
N PRO A 37 37.67 34.04 79.45
CA PRO A 37 36.84 32.87 79.09
C PRO A 37 36.92 31.72 80.14
N GLN A 38 36.07 30.69 80.03
CA GLN A 38 36.34 29.25 80.25
C GLN A 38 35.03 28.50 80.57
N GLU A 39 34.74 27.38 79.90
CA GLU A 39 34.09 26.27 80.61
C GLU A 39 34.43 24.87 80.09
N THR A 40 34.74 24.02 81.05
CA THR A 40 35.21 22.63 80.99
C THR A 40 34.20 21.66 80.36
N ILE A 41 34.66 20.76 79.47
CA ILE A 41 33.95 19.49 79.20
C ILE A 41 34.83 18.29 79.57
N ARG A 42 34.22 17.34 80.28
CA ARG A 42 34.85 16.20 80.99
C ARG A 42 35.74 15.31 80.12
N ARG A 43 36.85 14.85 80.70
CA ARG A 43 37.42 13.54 80.36
C ARG A 43 36.42 12.44 80.68
N LEU A 44 36.16 11.54 79.72
CA LEU A 44 35.65 10.19 80.00
C LEU A 44 36.77 9.20 79.67
N THR A 45 37.52 8.80 80.69
CA THR A 45 38.47 7.69 80.60
C THR A 45 37.75 6.34 80.59
N SER A 46 38.35 5.37 79.89
CA SER A 46 37.98 3.94 79.86
C SER A 46 36.52 3.59 79.51
N ARG A 47 36.34 3.08 78.29
CA ARG A 47 35.40 1.97 78.03
C ARG A 47 36.11 0.92 77.17
N GLU A 48 35.75 -0.36 77.33
CA GLU A 48 36.64 -1.47 77.00
C GLU A 48 36.96 -1.67 75.51
N THR A 49 38.02 -2.45 75.28
CA THR A 49 38.55 -2.82 73.96
C THR A 49 37.55 -3.64 73.14
N LEU A 50 36.78 -2.97 72.27
CA LEU A 50 35.92 -3.60 71.26
C LEU A 50 36.61 -3.73 69.87
N PHE A 51 37.94 -3.72 69.85
CA PHE A 51 38.74 -3.99 68.65
C PHE A 51 39.17 -5.45 68.59
N MET A 52 38.45 -6.26 67.80
CA MET A 52 38.86 -7.63 67.50
C MET A 52 40.18 -7.64 66.73
N SER A 53 41.10 -8.56 67.07
CA SER A 53 42.50 -8.46 66.63
C SER A 53 42.68 -8.55 65.10
N PRO A 54 43.67 -7.83 64.50
CA PRO A 54 43.73 -7.62 63.05
C PRO A 54 43.90 -8.87 62.18
N SER A 55 44.30 -10.02 62.74
CA SER A 55 44.59 -11.26 62.00
C SER A 55 43.37 -12.16 61.74
N LYS A 56 42.24 -11.93 62.43
CA LYS A 56 41.03 -12.79 62.27
C LYS A 56 40.06 -12.32 61.19
N THR A 57 40.07 -11.05 60.80
CA THR A 57 39.14 -10.49 59.80
C THR A 57 39.50 -10.89 58.36
N TRP A 58 40.80 -10.97 58.03
CA TRP A 58 41.26 -11.33 56.68
C TRP A 58 40.88 -12.77 56.29
N ASN A 59 41.00 -13.71 57.23
CA ASN A 59 40.66 -15.12 57.02
C ASN A 59 39.16 -15.39 56.80
N LEU A 60 38.27 -14.51 57.28
CA LEU A 60 36.84 -14.56 56.96
C LEU A 60 36.59 -14.11 55.52
N TYR A 61 37.19 -13.00 55.10
CA TYR A 61 37.03 -12.49 53.73
C TYR A 61 37.59 -13.47 52.68
N ARG A 62 38.74 -14.11 52.96
CA ARG A 62 39.35 -15.17 52.11
C ARG A 62 38.51 -16.46 52.03
N ARG A 63 37.58 -16.67 52.98
CA ARG A 63 36.74 -17.88 53.08
C ARG A 63 35.32 -17.69 52.54
N ASN A 64 34.93 -16.47 52.18
CA ASN A 64 33.74 -16.23 51.38
C ASN A 64 33.96 -16.83 49.98
N PRO A 65 33.16 -17.80 49.51
CA PRO A 65 33.41 -18.42 48.21
C PRO A 65 33.28 -17.40 47.08
N TRP A 66 34.26 -17.36 46.18
CA TRP A 66 34.28 -16.40 45.06
C TRP A 66 33.00 -16.44 44.21
N TYR A 67 32.35 -17.61 44.06
CA TYR A 67 31.08 -17.74 43.35
C TYR A 67 29.93 -16.95 44.02
N LEU A 68 29.87 -16.88 45.35
CA LEU A 68 28.85 -16.14 46.09
C LEU A 68 28.95 -14.63 45.83
N SER A 69 30.18 -14.12 45.72
CA SER A 69 30.43 -12.69 45.47
C SER A 69 30.03 -12.19 44.07
N TRP A 70 29.77 -13.09 43.11
CA TRP A 70 29.37 -12.77 41.73
C TRP A 70 27.96 -13.26 41.37
N GLN A 71 27.13 -13.61 42.35
CA GLN A 71 25.78 -14.13 42.10
C GLN A 71 24.90 -13.14 41.33
N GLN A 72 24.95 -11.84 41.64
CA GLN A 72 24.12 -10.84 40.96
C GLN A 72 24.47 -10.72 39.47
N GLU A 73 25.74 -10.65 39.11
CA GLU A 73 26.17 -10.60 37.70
C GLU A 73 25.89 -11.92 36.97
N THR A 74 26.06 -13.06 37.66
CA THR A 74 25.77 -14.37 37.08
C THR A 74 24.28 -14.54 36.78
N TRP A 75 23.40 -14.14 37.71
CA TRP A 75 21.95 -14.14 37.48
C TRP A 75 21.53 -13.16 36.39
N ALA A 76 22.14 -11.96 36.32
CA ALA A 76 21.89 -11.01 35.25
C ALA A 76 22.29 -11.55 33.87
N MET A 77 23.43 -12.24 33.77
CA MET A 77 23.83 -12.92 32.52
C MET A 77 22.88 -14.07 32.14
N ILE A 78 22.45 -14.89 33.10
CA ILE A 78 21.50 -15.98 32.87
C ILE A 78 20.15 -15.44 32.37
N PHE A 79 19.66 -14.36 32.97
CA PHE A 79 18.41 -13.70 32.57
C PHE A 79 18.53 -13.03 31.18
N SER A 80 19.64 -12.35 30.91
CA SER A 80 19.92 -11.79 29.58
C SER A 80 19.91 -12.87 28.49
N LEU A 81 20.54 -14.02 28.76
CA LEU A 81 20.58 -15.17 27.85
C LEU A 81 19.20 -15.81 27.68
N SER A 82 18.40 -15.95 28.75
CA SER A 82 17.05 -16.51 28.64
C SER A 82 16.10 -15.59 27.86
N CYS A 83 16.21 -14.27 27.99
CA CYS A 83 15.50 -13.30 27.15
C CYS A 83 15.89 -13.44 25.65
N LEU A 84 17.18 -13.61 25.34
CA LEU A 84 17.63 -13.80 23.96
C LEU A 84 17.13 -15.13 23.36
N ILE A 85 17.17 -16.21 24.15
CA ILE A 85 16.61 -17.52 23.75
C ILE A 85 15.09 -17.42 23.54
N ALA A 86 14.37 -16.70 24.39
CA ALA A 86 12.94 -16.46 24.23
C ALA A 86 12.61 -15.71 22.93
N VAL A 87 13.38 -14.67 22.58
CA VAL A 87 13.26 -13.98 21.28
C VAL A 87 13.48 -14.96 20.12
N ALA A 88 14.56 -15.76 20.14
CA ALA A 88 14.84 -16.74 19.09
C ALA A 88 13.73 -17.79 18.93
N VAL A 89 13.17 -18.29 20.04
CA VAL A 89 12.05 -19.27 20.02
C VAL A 89 10.75 -18.65 19.53
N ILE A 90 10.42 -17.42 19.95
CA ILE A 90 9.24 -16.69 19.46
C ILE A 90 9.35 -16.49 17.94
N MET A 91 10.51 -16.04 17.46
CA MET A 91 10.76 -15.84 16.03
C MET A 91 10.64 -17.14 15.23
N ALA A 92 11.27 -18.23 15.68
CA ALA A 92 11.14 -19.55 15.05
C ALA A 92 9.69 -20.07 15.02
N TRP A 93 8.81 -19.58 15.90
CA TRP A 93 7.40 -19.95 15.92
C TRP A 93 6.50 -19.02 15.08
N ILE A 94 6.86 -17.76 14.82
CA ILE A 94 6.03 -16.81 14.04
C ILE A 94 6.40 -16.70 12.55
N ASP A 95 7.62 -17.08 12.15
CA ASP A 95 8.07 -16.92 10.75
C ASP A 95 7.14 -17.62 9.75
N GLY A 96 6.84 -16.94 8.65
CA GLY A 96 5.97 -17.44 7.57
C GLY A 96 4.48 -17.52 7.90
N LYS A 97 4.03 -17.11 9.10
CA LYS A 97 2.60 -17.12 9.48
C LYS A 97 1.87 -15.83 9.07
N ARG A 98 0.55 -15.92 8.88
CA ARG A 98 -0.32 -14.74 8.69
C ARG A 98 -0.35 -13.91 9.99
N LEU A 99 -0.32 -12.58 9.88
CA LEU A 99 -0.39 -11.69 11.04
C LEU A 99 -1.66 -11.89 11.89
N SER A 100 -2.78 -12.26 11.25
CA SER A 100 -4.05 -12.57 11.92
C SER A 100 -4.04 -13.80 12.85
N ILE A 101 -2.98 -14.62 12.83
CA ILE A 101 -2.78 -15.70 13.81
C ILE A 101 -2.35 -15.13 15.18
N TRP A 102 -1.88 -13.89 15.23
CA TRP A 102 -1.51 -13.21 16.47
C TRP A 102 -2.72 -12.57 17.17
N HIS A 103 -3.30 -13.28 18.14
CA HIS A 103 -4.51 -12.88 18.86
C HIS A 103 -4.25 -12.01 20.11
N TRP A 104 -2.99 -11.65 20.42
CA TRP A 104 -2.65 -10.88 21.62
C TRP A 104 -2.66 -9.37 21.35
N ALA A 105 -3.19 -8.58 22.29
CA ALA A 105 -3.30 -7.12 22.17
C ALA A 105 -1.94 -6.38 22.07
N ILE A 106 -0.84 -7.01 22.49
CA ILE A 106 0.51 -6.49 22.34
C ILE A 106 1.11 -7.07 21.06
N GLN A 107 1.51 -6.22 20.10
CA GLN A 107 2.09 -6.65 18.81
C GLN A 107 3.41 -7.43 18.98
N PRO A 108 3.78 -8.32 18.02
CA PRO A 108 5.03 -9.10 18.06
C PRO A 108 6.29 -8.24 18.30
N ASN A 109 6.44 -7.13 17.56
CA ASN A 109 7.60 -6.23 17.69
C ASN A 109 7.70 -5.60 19.10
N ALA A 110 6.56 -5.35 19.77
CA ALA A 110 6.56 -4.84 21.13
C ALA A 110 6.99 -5.91 22.15
N VAL A 111 6.58 -7.17 21.97
CA VAL A 111 7.05 -8.29 22.81
C VAL A 111 8.56 -8.50 22.65
N ILE A 112 9.06 -8.51 21.41
CA ILE A 112 10.50 -8.64 21.12
C ILE A 112 11.28 -7.44 21.67
N SER A 113 10.80 -6.22 21.47
CA SER A 113 11.42 -5.00 22.01
C SER A 113 11.56 -5.05 23.53
N VAL A 114 10.50 -5.43 24.26
CA VAL A 114 10.56 -5.58 25.72
C VAL A 114 11.60 -6.62 26.15
N LEU A 115 11.65 -7.79 25.51
CA LEU A 115 12.66 -8.82 25.81
C LEU A 115 14.09 -8.37 25.52
N ILE A 116 14.29 -7.64 24.41
CA ILE A 116 15.59 -7.07 24.03
C ILE A 116 16.02 -5.98 25.02
N VAL A 117 15.13 -5.07 25.42
CA VAL A 117 15.41 -4.03 26.43
C VAL A 117 15.69 -4.64 27.81
N SER A 118 14.95 -5.68 28.22
CA SER A 118 15.22 -6.44 29.44
C SER A 118 16.61 -7.11 29.41
N SER A 119 16.99 -7.71 28.28
CA SER A 119 18.31 -8.32 28.11
C SER A 119 19.43 -7.26 28.14
N LYS A 120 19.26 -6.14 27.41
CA LYS A 120 20.14 -4.95 27.40
C LYS A 120 20.41 -4.41 28.81
N ALA A 121 19.38 -4.25 29.64
CA ALA A 121 19.52 -3.80 31.02
C ALA A 121 20.33 -4.79 31.88
N ALA A 122 20.05 -6.09 31.76
CA ALA A 122 20.76 -7.11 32.52
C ALA A 122 22.24 -7.29 32.09
N LEU A 123 22.54 -7.13 30.80
CA LEU A 123 23.92 -7.07 30.30
C LEU A 123 24.70 -5.93 30.95
N MET A 124 24.14 -4.71 30.96
CA MET A 124 24.80 -3.53 31.51
C MET A 124 25.23 -3.73 32.97
N ILE A 125 24.38 -4.34 33.81
CA ILE A 125 24.68 -4.65 35.21
C ILE A 125 25.94 -5.55 35.31
N SER A 126 26.00 -6.63 34.54
CA SER A 126 27.13 -7.54 34.51
C SER A 126 28.42 -6.87 34.01
N THR A 127 28.34 -6.13 32.90
CA THR A 127 29.51 -5.47 32.30
C THR A 127 30.05 -4.33 33.17
N ALA A 128 29.19 -3.54 33.81
CA ALA A 128 29.59 -2.45 34.69
C ALA A 128 30.38 -2.97 35.91
N SER A 129 29.90 -4.03 36.56
CA SER A 129 30.64 -4.72 37.63
C SER A 129 31.98 -5.30 37.15
N CYS A 130 32.02 -5.85 35.94
CA CYS A 130 33.25 -6.39 35.36
C CYS A 130 34.31 -5.31 35.09
N VAL A 131 33.94 -4.20 34.42
CA VAL A 131 34.83 -3.05 34.16
C VAL A 131 35.31 -2.44 35.49
N SER A 132 34.39 -2.29 36.46
CA SER A 132 34.72 -1.77 37.79
C SER A 132 35.71 -2.65 38.56
N GLN A 133 35.66 -3.98 38.43
CA GLN A 133 36.67 -4.86 39.03
C GLN A 133 38.00 -4.84 38.24
N LEU A 134 37.95 -4.71 36.91
CA LEU A 134 39.16 -4.66 36.07
C LEU A 134 40.05 -3.47 36.42
N LYS A 135 39.47 -2.32 36.82
CA LYS A 135 40.16 -1.15 37.42
C LYS A 135 41.20 -1.60 38.45
N TRP A 136 40.80 -2.41 39.43
CA TRP A 136 41.69 -2.87 40.51
C TRP A 136 42.78 -3.82 40.01
N THR A 137 42.47 -4.69 39.04
CA THR A 137 43.49 -5.57 38.42
C THR A 137 44.51 -4.80 37.58
N HIS A 138 44.13 -3.63 37.03
CA HIS A 138 45.02 -2.78 36.25
C HIS A 138 46.14 -2.22 37.13
N PHE A 139 45.79 -1.64 38.29
CA PHE A 139 46.73 -1.11 39.27
C PHE A 139 47.50 -2.17 40.07
N GLN A 140 47.01 -3.42 40.16
CA GLN A 140 47.78 -4.51 40.79
C GLN A 140 48.98 -4.94 39.92
N LYS A 141 48.81 -4.99 38.58
CA LYS A 141 49.82 -5.56 37.67
C LYS A 141 51.08 -4.69 37.50
N ARG A 142 50.95 -3.37 37.48
CA ARG A 142 52.04 -2.39 37.26
C ARG A 142 51.67 -1.01 37.86
N PRO A 143 52.65 -0.12 38.12
CA PRO A 143 52.37 1.27 38.47
C PRO A 143 51.73 2.03 37.29
N ARG A 144 50.71 2.84 37.58
CA ARG A 144 49.81 3.50 36.61
C ARG A 144 49.38 4.89 37.07
N GLN A 145 48.94 5.75 36.14
CA GLN A 145 48.55 7.13 36.45
C GLN A 145 47.23 7.12 37.24
N LEU A 146 47.10 7.92 38.31
CA LEU A 146 45.87 7.91 39.09
C LEU A 146 44.64 8.34 38.27
N ARG A 147 44.82 9.15 37.21
CA ARG A 147 43.78 9.48 36.23
C ARG A 147 43.10 8.25 35.59
N ASP A 148 43.79 7.11 35.48
CA ASP A 148 43.18 5.87 34.97
C ASP A 148 41.99 5.42 35.87
N LEU A 149 41.99 5.76 37.17
CA LEU A 149 40.89 5.41 38.09
C LEU A 149 39.56 6.06 37.70
N GLU A 150 39.58 7.33 37.27
CA GLU A 150 38.40 8.07 36.82
C GLU A 150 37.90 7.50 35.48
N GLY A 151 38.81 7.30 34.51
CA GLY A 151 38.46 6.73 33.21
C GLY A 151 37.87 5.31 33.29
N PHE A 152 38.31 4.49 34.24
CA PHE A 152 37.68 3.18 34.52
C PHE A 152 36.31 3.28 35.20
N ASP A 153 36.03 4.35 35.96
CA ASP A 153 34.72 4.55 36.60
C ASP A 153 33.70 5.13 35.61
N ASP A 154 34.10 6.11 34.79
CA ASP A 154 33.26 6.65 33.72
C ASP A 154 32.93 5.56 32.67
N ALA A 155 33.88 4.66 32.37
CA ALA A 155 33.64 3.51 31.51
C ALA A 155 32.67 2.46 32.10
N SER A 156 32.61 2.30 33.43
CA SER A 156 31.61 1.41 34.03
C SER A 156 30.22 2.05 34.14
N ARG A 157 30.14 3.38 34.12
CA ARG A 157 28.89 4.17 34.18
C ARG A 157 28.18 4.29 32.83
N GLY A 158 28.87 4.19 31.69
CA GLY A 158 28.21 4.23 30.39
C GLY A 158 29.11 4.22 29.15
N ALA A 159 28.46 4.19 27.99
CA ALA A 159 29.13 4.04 26.69
C ALA A 159 30.12 5.17 26.36
N TRP A 160 29.88 6.41 26.81
CA TRP A 160 30.78 7.54 26.54
C TRP A 160 32.15 7.37 27.20
N GLY A 161 32.19 7.04 28.50
CA GLY A 161 33.44 6.72 29.19
C GLY A 161 34.12 5.48 28.61
N SER A 162 33.33 4.48 28.15
CA SER A 162 33.88 3.31 27.45
C SER A 162 34.54 3.66 26.12
N VAL A 163 33.98 4.59 25.35
CA VAL A 163 34.62 5.12 24.13
C VAL A 163 35.93 5.85 24.47
N GLN A 164 35.91 6.72 25.50
CA GLN A 164 37.11 7.41 25.96
C GLN A 164 38.21 6.45 26.44
N LEU A 165 37.85 5.37 27.16
CA LEU A 165 38.80 4.37 27.63
C LEU A 165 39.32 3.45 26.51
N LEU A 166 38.53 3.18 25.47
CA LEU A 166 38.97 2.45 24.28
C LEU A 166 40.05 3.19 23.48
N PHE A 167 39.92 4.51 23.35
CA PHE A 167 40.93 5.36 22.69
C PHE A 167 42.08 5.80 23.61
N SER A 168 41.99 5.53 24.91
CA SER A 168 43.08 5.76 25.86
C SER A 168 44.17 4.68 25.72
N PRO A 169 45.48 5.05 25.78
CA PRO A 169 46.58 4.08 25.77
C PRO A 169 46.50 3.06 26.92
N SER A 170 45.80 3.37 28.01
CA SER A 170 45.59 2.47 29.15
C SER A 170 44.61 1.32 28.86
N GLY A 171 43.67 1.51 27.92
CA GLY A 171 42.65 0.51 27.58
C GLY A 171 43.22 -0.72 26.85
N TYR A 172 44.05 -0.48 25.83
CA TYR A 172 44.59 -1.52 24.92
C TYR A 172 45.42 -2.62 25.63
N LEU A 173 45.87 -2.36 26.86
CA LEU A 173 46.74 -3.24 27.65
C LEU A 173 46.03 -4.45 28.31
N ASN A 174 44.70 -4.51 28.30
CA ASN A 174 43.96 -5.67 28.82
C ASN A 174 42.77 -6.02 27.90
N VAL A 175 42.82 -7.19 27.25
CA VAL A 175 41.75 -7.68 26.34
C VAL A 175 40.36 -7.69 27.00
N ALA A 176 40.28 -7.99 28.30
CA ALA A 176 39.01 -7.97 29.03
C ALA A 176 38.42 -6.55 29.21
N VAL A 177 39.25 -5.50 29.16
CA VAL A 177 38.83 -4.10 29.26
C VAL A 177 38.32 -3.62 27.89
N THR A 178 39.09 -3.85 26.83
CA THR A 178 38.64 -3.48 25.47
C THR A 178 37.37 -4.22 25.07
N LEU A 179 37.25 -5.51 25.39
CA LEU A 179 36.04 -6.28 25.13
C LEU A 179 34.85 -5.81 26.00
N GLY A 180 35.09 -5.45 27.27
CA GLY A 180 34.08 -4.83 28.14
C GLY A 180 33.53 -3.52 27.57
N CYS A 181 34.41 -2.59 27.22
CA CYS A 181 34.03 -1.31 26.66
C CYS A 181 33.38 -1.43 25.26
N ALA A 182 33.85 -2.36 24.42
CA ALA A 182 33.21 -2.67 23.15
C ALA A 182 31.77 -3.17 23.32
N VAL A 183 31.51 -4.07 24.28
CA VAL A 183 30.15 -4.55 24.59
C VAL A 183 29.25 -3.43 25.08
N THR A 184 29.70 -2.55 25.98
CA THR A 184 28.87 -1.42 26.45
C THR A 184 28.49 -0.44 25.33
N VAL A 185 29.30 -0.34 24.26
CA VAL A 185 28.98 0.45 23.06
C VAL A 185 28.01 -0.32 22.14
N LEU A 186 28.26 -1.61 21.87
CA LEU A 186 27.37 -2.46 21.05
C LEU A 186 25.95 -2.54 21.61
N VAL A 187 25.80 -2.56 22.93
CA VAL A 187 24.50 -2.62 23.63
C VAL A 187 23.61 -1.38 23.37
N LEU A 188 24.16 -0.27 22.87
CA LEU A 188 23.34 0.85 22.38
C LEU A 188 22.48 0.44 21.17
N ALA A 189 23.09 -0.21 20.17
CA ALA A 189 22.45 -0.62 18.91
C ALA A 189 21.54 -1.86 19.05
N MET A 190 21.61 -2.57 20.19
CA MET A 190 20.81 -3.77 20.44
C MET A 190 19.30 -3.53 20.28
N GLU A 191 18.83 -2.32 20.57
CA GLU A 191 17.42 -1.92 20.51
C GLU A 191 16.94 -1.60 19.09
N THR A 192 17.74 -0.89 18.28
CA THR A 192 17.41 -0.63 16.87
C THR A 192 17.46 -1.89 16.03
N PHE A 193 18.41 -2.80 16.31
CA PHE A 193 18.45 -4.13 15.73
C PHE A 193 17.23 -4.97 16.18
N GLY A 194 16.83 -4.85 17.45
CA GLY A 194 15.62 -5.50 17.98
C GLY A 194 14.32 -5.10 17.27
N GLN A 195 14.24 -3.88 16.74
CA GLN A 195 13.07 -3.40 15.97
C GLN A 195 13.03 -3.95 14.54
N GLN A 196 14.19 -4.24 13.93
CA GLN A 196 14.31 -4.75 12.56
C GLN A 196 14.18 -6.29 12.45
N LEU A 197 14.02 -7.01 13.57
CA LEU A 197 13.89 -8.47 13.57
C LEU A 197 12.66 -9.01 12.82
N LEU A 198 11.62 -8.19 12.62
CA LEU A 198 10.36 -8.56 11.98
C LEU A 198 9.96 -7.56 10.90
N SER A 199 9.81 -8.04 9.67
CA SER A 199 9.16 -7.33 8.57
C SER A 199 7.80 -7.98 8.24
N PHE A 200 6.89 -7.17 7.70
CA PHE A 200 5.49 -7.55 7.44
C PHE A 200 5.14 -7.48 5.94
N PRO A 201 5.73 -8.32 5.08
CA PRO A 201 5.39 -8.33 3.66
C PRO A 201 3.93 -8.71 3.43
N GLU A 202 3.20 -7.83 2.73
CA GLU A 202 1.90 -8.16 2.14
C GLU A 202 2.05 -9.22 1.06
N ARG A 203 1.13 -10.19 1.03
CA ARG A 203 1.03 -11.21 0.00
C ARG A 203 -0.42 -11.38 -0.40
N ARG A 204 -0.69 -11.32 -1.71
CA ARG A 204 -1.99 -11.67 -2.27
C ARG A 204 -2.21 -13.18 -2.15
N ILE A 205 -3.34 -13.57 -1.60
CA ILE A 205 -3.78 -14.97 -1.47
C ILE A 205 -5.20 -15.14 -2.03
N PRO A 206 -5.55 -16.30 -2.62
CA PRO A 206 -6.90 -16.53 -3.09
C PRO A 206 -7.86 -16.73 -1.92
N VAL A 207 -9.03 -16.10 -1.99
CA VAL A 207 -10.15 -16.31 -1.07
C VAL A 207 -10.80 -17.66 -1.38
N THR A 208 -11.04 -18.49 -0.36
CA THR A 208 -11.52 -19.87 -0.55
C THR A 208 -13.03 -20.01 -0.59
N ASN A 209 -13.76 -19.00 -0.12
CA ASN A 209 -15.20 -19.06 0.11
C ASN A 209 -16.00 -18.18 -0.88
N GLU A 210 -15.31 -17.36 -1.66
CA GLU A 210 -15.87 -16.35 -2.55
C GLU A 210 -15.13 -16.42 -3.89
N THR A 211 -15.86 -16.45 -5.00
CA THR A 211 -15.29 -16.45 -6.36
C THR A 211 -15.72 -15.20 -7.08
N ALA A 212 -14.80 -14.59 -7.81
CA ALA A 212 -15.14 -13.48 -8.70
C ALA A 212 -16.04 -13.99 -9.83
N SER A 213 -16.95 -13.16 -10.33
CA SER A 213 -17.89 -13.55 -11.38
C SER A 213 -17.84 -12.54 -12.52
N PHE A 214 -17.70 -13.02 -13.75
CA PHE A 214 -17.71 -12.17 -14.94
C PHE A 214 -18.79 -12.66 -15.91
N PRO A 215 -19.96 -11.99 -15.97
CA PRO A 215 -21.03 -12.28 -16.92
C PRO A 215 -20.55 -12.52 -18.36
N VAL A 216 -20.74 -13.73 -18.89
CA VAL A 216 -20.50 -14.03 -20.32
C VAL A 216 -21.72 -14.69 -20.98
N ILE A 217 -21.87 -14.47 -22.29
CA ILE A 217 -22.98 -14.95 -23.10
C ILE A 217 -22.49 -16.06 -24.05
N GLN A 218 -23.00 -17.28 -23.90
CA GLN A 218 -22.85 -18.33 -24.94
C GLN A 218 -24.13 -18.49 -25.78
N ASN A 219 -25.29 -18.23 -25.16
CA ASN A 219 -26.61 -18.34 -25.76
C ASN A 219 -27.39 -17.06 -25.47
N PHE A 220 -27.99 -16.43 -26.48
CA PHE A 220 -28.71 -15.15 -26.42
C PHE A 220 -30.20 -15.34 -26.76
N ASN A 221 -31.09 -14.98 -25.83
CA ASN A 221 -32.53 -15.24 -25.83
C ASN A 221 -33.33 -13.93 -25.83
N ALA A 222 -34.60 -14.00 -26.21
CA ALA A 222 -35.56 -12.94 -25.95
C ALA A 222 -35.70 -12.72 -24.43
N MET A 223 -36.04 -11.50 -24.02
CA MET A 223 -36.42 -11.27 -22.63
C MET A 223 -37.75 -12.00 -22.35
N PRO A 224 -37.92 -12.69 -21.20
CA PRO A 224 -39.20 -13.28 -20.83
C PRO A 224 -40.32 -12.23 -20.83
N SER A 225 -41.30 -12.37 -21.72
CA SER A 225 -42.45 -11.47 -21.81
C SER A 225 -43.56 -11.93 -20.87
N TRP A 226 -43.95 -11.05 -19.94
CA TRP A 226 -45.03 -11.30 -18.98
C TRP A 226 -46.23 -10.41 -19.33
N GLY A 227 -47.25 -11.00 -19.96
CA GLY A 227 -48.54 -10.35 -20.24
C GLY A 227 -48.79 -10.00 -21.71
N THR A 228 -49.99 -9.48 -21.99
CA THR A 228 -50.48 -9.17 -23.35
C THR A 228 -50.27 -7.70 -23.70
N GLY A 229 -49.03 -7.34 -24.07
CA GLY A 229 -48.70 -5.99 -24.54
C GLY A 229 -47.21 -5.80 -24.83
N VAL A 230 -46.86 -4.76 -25.59
CA VAL A 230 -45.46 -4.40 -25.89
C VAL A 230 -44.86 -3.72 -24.66
N GLN A 231 -44.32 -4.52 -23.73
CA GLN A 231 -43.57 -4.00 -22.60
C GLN A 231 -42.12 -3.73 -23.01
N LEU A 232 -41.63 -2.51 -22.80
CA LEU A 232 -40.22 -2.18 -22.99
C LEU A 232 -39.39 -2.85 -21.88
N SER A 233 -38.59 -3.86 -22.23
CA SER A 233 -37.79 -4.57 -21.24
C SER A 233 -36.64 -3.71 -20.69
N ASP A 234 -36.19 -4.00 -19.47
CA ASP A 234 -35.12 -3.25 -18.82
C ASP A 234 -33.77 -3.36 -19.59
N ARG A 235 -33.54 -4.50 -20.25
CA ARG A 235 -32.43 -4.68 -21.22
C ARG A 235 -32.51 -3.66 -22.35
N LEU A 236 -33.70 -3.49 -22.95
CA LEU A 236 -33.93 -2.54 -24.03
C LEU A 236 -33.87 -1.08 -23.55
N LEU A 237 -34.28 -0.80 -22.31
CA LEU A 237 -34.12 0.53 -21.73
C LEU A 237 -32.63 0.87 -21.50
N LYS A 238 -31.84 -0.08 -20.96
CA LYS A 238 -30.40 0.14 -20.80
C LYS A 238 -29.62 0.17 -22.12
N SER A 239 -30.01 -0.57 -23.16
CA SER A 239 -29.33 -0.45 -24.46
C SER A 239 -29.58 0.92 -25.09
N ARG A 240 -30.75 1.53 -24.88
CA ARG A 240 -30.97 2.95 -25.24
C ARG A 240 -30.02 3.89 -24.51
N LEU A 241 -29.81 3.69 -23.20
CA LEU A 241 -28.88 4.50 -22.42
C LEU A 241 -27.43 4.30 -22.87
N GLY A 242 -26.96 3.07 -23.06
CA GLY A 242 -25.59 2.80 -23.54
C GLY A 242 -25.32 3.28 -24.96
N LEU A 243 -26.33 3.29 -25.84
CA LEU A 243 -26.24 3.93 -27.15
C LEU A 243 -26.15 5.47 -27.03
N MET A 244 -26.88 6.09 -26.09
CA MET A 244 -26.75 7.53 -25.81
C MET A 244 -25.37 7.88 -25.24
N GLU A 245 -24.84 7.08 -24.31
CA GLU A 245 -23.47 7.21 -23.77
C GLU A 245 -22.42 7.15 -24.89
N SER A 246 -22.58 6.19 -25.83
CA SER A 246 -21.71 6.01 -27.00
C SER A 246 -21.63 7.27 -27.88
N ILE A 247 -22.73 8.01 -28.00
CA ILE A 247 -22.89 9.22 -28.81
C ILE A 247 -22.28 10.46 -28.16
N TYR A 248 -22.20 10.47 -26.82
CA TYR A 248 -21.45 11.47 -26.05
C TYR A 248 -19.99 11.04 -25.80
N GLY A 249 -19.51 10.00 -26.51
CA GLY A 249 -18.11 9.56 -26.49
C GLY A 249 -17.71 8.64 -25.34
N GLN A 250 -18.67 8.21 -24.51
CA GLN A 250 -18.45 7.26 -23.41
C GLN A 250 -18.76 5.81 -23.85
N THR A 251 -18.52 4.84 -22.98
CA THR A 251 -19.01 3.46 -23.15
C THR A 251 -19.54 2.95 -21.83
N THR A 252 -20.65 2.20 -21.84
CA THR A 252 -21.16 1.55 -20.62
C THR A 252 -20.13 0.55 -20.10
N ASP A 253 -19.76 0.62 -18.82
CA ASP A 253 -18.74 -0.24 -18.22
C ASP A 253 -19.07 -1.75 -18.33
N PRO A 254 -18.07 -2.65 -18.46
CA PRO A 254 -18.29 -4.08 -18.47
C PRO A 254 -18.80 -4.56 -17.09
N PRO A 255 -19.88 -5.35 -17.02
CA PRO A 255 -20.38 -5.85 -15.75
C PRO A 255 -19.48 -6.95 -15.20
N PHE A 256 -19.17 -6.89 -13.91
CA PHE A 256 -18.49 -7.94 -13.15
C PHE A 256 -18.89 -7.87 -11.68
N ASP A 257 -18.66 -8.96 -10.96
CA ASP A 257 -18.77 -9.03 -9.50
C ASP A 257 -17.42 -9.45 -8.92
N CYS A 258 -16.91 -8.65 -7.97
CA CYS A 258 -15.63 -8.85 -7.31
C CYS A 258 -15.80 -8.61 -5.80
N PRO A 259 -15.95 -9.66 -4.99
CA PRO A 259 -16.21 -9.52 -3.55
C PRO A 259 -14.96 -9.13 -2.74
N ALA A 260 -13.76 -9.39 -3.26
CA ALA A 260 -12.48 -9.04 -2.64
C ALA A 260 -11.90 -7.72 -3.19
N SER A 261 -10.79 -7.24 -2.61
CA SER A 261 -10.15 -5.99 -3.04
C SER A 261 -9.52 -6.05 -4.44
N SER A 262 -9.21 -7.26 -4.94
CA SER A 262 -8.85 -7.47 -6.34
C SER A 262 -9.31 -8.85 -6.83
N CYS A 263 -9.58 -8.97 -8.13
CA CYS A 263 -10.01 -10.21 -8.77
C CYS A 263 -9.28 -10.44 -10.10
N SER A 264 -9.21 -11.69 -10.57
CA SER A 264 -8.65 -12.03 -11.88
C SER A 264 -9.38 -13.21 -12.54
N TRP A 265 -9.42 -13.20 -13.87
CA TRP A 265 -9.99 -14.26 -14.69
C TRP A 265 -8.97 -14.69 -15.76
N ASP A 266 -8.52 -15.94 -15.68
CA ASP A 266 -7.39 -16.45 -16.47
C ASP A 266 -7.66 -16.38 -17.99
N SER A 267 -8.79 -16.92 -18.43
CA SER A 267 -9.35 -16.67 -19.75
C SER A 267 -10.84 -17.01 -19.80
N HIS A 268 -11.61 -16.25 -20.57
CA HIS A 268 -13.04 -16.46 -20.79
C HIS A 268 -13.49 -15.78 -22.09
N VAL A 269 -14.61 -16.23 -22.64
CA VAL A 269 -15.15 -15.73 -23.91
C VAL A 269 -16.63 -15.38 -23.73
N THR A 270 -17.08 -14.32 -24.42
CA THR A 270 -18.49 -13.96 -24.55
C THR A 270 -18.85 -13.69 -26.00
N LEU A 271 -20.08 -14.01 -26.40
CA LEU A 271 -20.72 -13.39 -27.54
C LEU A 271 -20.84 -11.88 -27.28
N GLY A 272 -20.59 -11.10 -28.32
CA GLY A 272 -20.78 -9.65 -28.38
C GLY A 272 -20.96 -9.17 -29.81
N LEU A 273 -20.91 -7.86 -29.99
CA LEU A 273 -20.94 -7.20 -31.30
C LEU A 273 -19.57 -6.63 -31.68
N CYS A 274 -19.33 -6.55 -32.98
CA CYS A 274 -18.17 -5.93 -33.59
C CYS A 274 -18.61 -5.06 -34.76
N SER A 275 -18.16 -3.81 -34.82
CA SER A 275 -18.40 -2.93 -35.97
C SER A 275 -17.32 -3.08 -37.04
N ARG A 276 -17.72 -3.01 -38.31
CA ARG A 276 -16.84 -2.64 -39.42
C ARG A 276 -17.59 -1.65 -40.31
N CYS A 277 -16.94 -0.53 -40.62
CA CYS A 277 -17.50 0.54 -41.44
C CYS A 277 -16.68 0.73 -42.71
N GLU A 278 -17.35 0.97 -43.82
CA GLU A 278 -16.79 1.08 -45.17
C GLU A 278 -17.39 2.33 -45.84
N ASP A 279 -16.54 3.17 -46.44
CA ASP A 279 -16.95 4.34 -47.21
C ASP A 279 -17.47 3.90 -48.58
N VAL A 280 -18.74 4.20 -48.88
CA VAL A 280 -19.40 3.85 -50.15
C VAL A 280 -19.63 5.08 -51.06
N SER A 281 -19.10 6.25 -50.69
CA SER A 281 -19.27 7.52 -51.42
C SER A 281 -18.74 7.49 -52.86
N SER A 282 -17.90 6.51 -53.20
CA SER A 282 -17.25 6.35 -54.49
C SER A 282 -17.92 5.32 -55.42
N THR A 283 -18.90 4.54 -54.97
CA THR A 283 -19.47 3.46 -55.81
C THR A 283 -20.23 4.00 -57.02
N PRO A 284 -20.33 3.26 -58.15
CA PRO A 284 -21.09 3.71 -59.31
C PRO A 284 -22.59 3.86 -58.97
N GLY A 285 -23.10 5.09 -59.07
CA GLY A 285 -24.43 5.44 -58.61
C GLY A 285 -24.87 6.79 -59.17
N GLY A 286 -26.12 6.89 -59.62
CA GLY A 286 -26.69 8.10 -60.21
C GLY A 286 -27.61 8.83 -59.23
N CYS A 287 -27.68 10.16 -59.35
CA CYS A 287 -28.72 10.96 -58.72
C CYS A 287 -29.78 11.34 -59.78
N GLU A 288 -31.03 10.93 -59.57
CA GLU A 288 -32.16 11.25 -60.42
C GLU A 288 -33.13 12.21 -59.72
N ILE A 289 -33.68 13.17 -60.48
CA ILE A 289 -34.77 14.03 -59.99
C ILE A 289 -36.09 13.39 -60.42
N LYS A 290 -36.92 13.00 -59.44
CA LYS A 290 -38.23 12.39 -59.66
C LYS A 290 -39.31 13.34 -59.17
N ILE A 291 -40.44 13.39 -59.88
CA ILE A 291 -41.58 14.24 -59.52
C ILE A 291 -42.77 13.32 -59.25
N THR A 292 -43.11 13.15 -57.98
CA THR A 292 -44.16 12.24 -57.53
C THR A 292 -45.41 13.04 -57.20
N THR A 293 -46.49 12.83 -57.94
CA THR A 293 -47.79 13.43 -57.63
C THR A 293 -48.45 12.70 -56.46
N LYS A 294 -48.53 13.35 -55.30
CA LYS A 294 -49.21 12.85 -54.10
C LYS A 294 -50.63 13.40 -54.01
N SER A 295 -51.53 12.56 -53.49
CA SER A 295 -52.94 12.87 -53.30
C SER A 295 -53.30 12.66 -51.83
N ASN A 296 -53.78 13.73 -51.18
CA ASN A 296 -54.44 13.69 -49.89
C ASN A 296 -55.96 13.83 -50.10
N LYS A 297 -56.77 13.57 -49.07
CA LYS A 297 -58.25 13.61 -49.15
C LYS A 297 -58.87 14.96 -49.56
N PHE A 298 -58.08 16.02 -49.67
CA PHE A 298 -58.53 17.38 -49.98
C PHE A 298 -57.77 18.05 -51.12
N ASP A 299 -56.52 17.65 -51.40
CA ASP A 299 -55.63 18.29 -52.38
C ASP A 299 -54.68 17.29 -53.05
N GLN A 300 -54.31 17.59 -54.29
CA GLN A 300 -53.30 16.87 -55.07
C GLN A 300 -52.11 17.81 -55.32
N TYR A 301 -50.90 17.39 -54.97
CA TYR A 301 -49.68 18.18 -55.09
C TYR A 301 -48.53 17.36 -55.67
N ASN A 302 -47.61 18.01 -56.36
CA ASN A 302 -46.37 17.39 -56.81
C ASN A 302 -45.29 17.56 -55.75
N GLU A 303 -44.62 16.46 -55.40
CA GLU A 303 -43.42 16.45 -54.56
C GLU A 303 -42.23 16.13 -55.45
N THR A 304 -41.24 17.04 -55.50
CA THR A 304 -39.98 16.82 -56.22
C THR A 304 -38.97 16.18 -55.27
N THR A 305 -38.48 15.00 -55.61
CA THR A 305 -37.40 14.31 -54.92
C THR A 305 -36.10 14.33 -55.74
N LEU A 306 -34.96 14.38 -55.05
CA LEU A 306 -33.67 13.99 -55.60
C LEU A 306 -33.28 12.68 -54.93
N GLU A 307 -33.13 11.63 -55.72
CA GLU A 307 -32.88 10.26 -55.25
C GLU A 307 -31.53 9.82 -55.81
N CYS A 308 -30.55 9.66 -54.91
CA CYS A 308 -29.23 9.16 -55.26
C CYS A 308 -29.10 7.69 -54.85
N ASP A 309 -28.90 6.82 -55.84
CA ASP A 309 -28.73 5.39 -55.65
C ASP A 309 -27.24 5.08 -55.48
N TYR A 310 -26.90 4.26 -54.48
CA TYR A 310 -25.57 3.76 -54.20
C TYR A 310 -25.59 2.23 -54.24
N ASP A 311 -24.84 1.63 -55.16
CA ASP A 311 -24.58 0.21 -55.13
C ASP A 311 -23.71 -0.11 -53.90
N THR A 312 -24.21 -1.01 -53.05
CA THR A 312 -23.52 -1.48 -51.83
C THR A 312 -22.83 -2.82 -52.03
N GLY A 313 -23.00 -3.46 -53.19
CA GLY A 313 -22.58 -4.83 -53.50
C GLY A 313 -23.30 -5.93 -52.71
N LYS A 314 -24.25 -5.58 -51.82
CA LYS A 314 -24.85 -6.48 -50.81
C LYS A 314 -26.36 -6.70 -51.04
N GLY A 315 -26.81 -6.68 -52.30
CA GLY A 315 -28.14 -7.15 -52.72
C GLY A 315 -29.31 -6.15 -52.63
N ARG A 316 -29.13 -5.00 -52.00
CA ARG A 316 -30.02 -3.84 -52.11
C ARG A 316 -29.19 -2.57 -52.35
N ASN A 317 -29.64 -1.74 -53.28
CA ASN A 317 -29.10 -0.39 -53.46
C ASN A 317 -29.59 0.49 -52.31
N LEU A 318 -28.69 1.29 -51.75
CA LEU A 318 -29.04 2.33 -50.79
C LEU A 318 -29.53 3.57 -51.57
N THR A 319 -30.70 4.11 -51.24
CA THR A 319 -31.26 5.27 -51.97
C THR A 319 -31.48 6.46 -51.02
N THR A 320 -30.66 7.49 -51.15
CA THR A 320 -30.80 8.70 -50.31
C THR A 320 -31.80 9.67 -50.93
N ILE A 321 -32.93 9.90 -50.26
CA ILE A 321 -34.04 10.73 -50.77
C ILE A 321 -33.98 12.13 -50.15
N ARG A 322 -33.78 13.16 -50.98
CA ARG A 322 -34.05 14.57 -50.64
C ARG A 322 -35.42 14.98 -51.19
N ARG A 323 -36.07 15.96 -50.56
CA ARG A 323 -37.35 16.55 -50.96
C ARG A 323 -37.19 18.06 -51.11
N ALA A 324 -37.84 18.65 -52.11
CA ALA A 324 -37.86 20.10 -52.29
C ALA A 324 -38.63 20.82 -51.15
N LEU A 325 -38.15 22.01 -50.76
CA LEU A 325 -38.83 22.86 -49.78
C LEU A 325 -40.03 23.59 -50.41
N GLY A 326 -41.22 23.05 -50.15
CA GLY A 326 -42.51 23.59 -50.60
C GLY A 326 -42.95 23.07 -51.97
N VAL A 327 -44.20 23.42 -52.35
CA VAL A 327 -44.78 23.01 -53.65
C VAL A 327 -44.25 23.93 -54.76
N ALA A 328 -42.97 23.74 -55.11
CA ALA A 328 -42.31 24.49 -56.16
C ALA A 328 -42.94 24.20 -57.54
N LYS A 329 -43.09 25.24 -58.37
CA LYS A 329 -43.53 25.11 -59.77
C LYS A 329 -42.40 24.72 -60.73
N ASP A 330 -41.17 25.00 -60.31
CA ASP A 330 -39.93 24.79 -61.04
C ASP A 330 -39.02 23.87 -60.22
N ILE A 331 -38.15 23.11 -60.88
CA ILE A 331 -37.21 22.19 -60.22
C ILE A 331 -36.13 23.02 -59.51
N PRO A 332 -35.90 22.86 -58.19
CA PRO A 332 -34.82 23.57 -57.50
C PRO A 332 -33.43 23.16 -58.01
N ASP A 333 -32.47 24.07 -57.92
CA ASP A 333 -31.06 23.76 -58.16
C ASP A 333 -30.57 22.69 -57.15
N PRO A 334 -30.06 21.52 -57.60
CA PRO A 334 -29.50 20.48 -56.73
C PRO A 334 -28.38 20.98 -55.80
N ASN A 335 -27.66 22.02 -56.20
CA ASN A 335 -26.51 22.56 -55.48
C ASN A 335 -26.92 23.59 -54.42
N ASN A 336 -28.16 24.12 -54.47
CA ASN A 336 -28.66 25.01 -53.43
C ASN A 336 -29.22 24.23 -52.24
N ALA A 337 -28.35 23.91 -51.28
CA ALA A 337 -28.71 23.19 -50.05
C ALA A 337 -29.91 23.79 -49.28
N SER A 338 -30.13 25.10 -49.37
CA SER A 338 -31.27 25.75 -48.70
C SER A 338 -32.65 25.46 -49.32
N ALA A 339 -32.70 24.78 -50.48
CA ALA A 339 -33.93 24.43 -51.18
C ALA A 339 -34.36 22.95 -50.99
N TRP A 340 -33.58 22.15 -50.26
CA TRP A 340 -33.80 20.70 -50.09
C TRP A 340 -33.80 20.30 -48.61
N THR A 341 -34.66 19.36 -48.23
CA THR A 341 -34.59 18.63 -46.95
C THR A 341 -34.27 17.15 -47.21
N TYR A 342 -33.56 16.49 -46.31
CA TYR A 342 -33.39 15.04 -46.37
C TYR A 342 -34.61 14.34 -45.74
N SER A 343 -35.11 13.28 -46.40
CA SER A 343 -36.18 12.46 -45.85
C SER A 343 -35.69 11.54 -44.72
N THR A 344 -34.47 11.02 -44.89
CA THR A 344 -33.71 10.18 -43.96
C THR A 344 -32.22 10.52 -44.13
N ALA A 345 -31.44 10.46 -43.05
CA ALA A 345 -29.97 10.58 -43.10
C ALA A 345 -29.23 9.36 -42.55
N ILE A 346 -29.98 8.44 -41.94
CA ILE A 346 -29.59 7.06 -41.70
C ILE A 346 -30.60 6.19 -42.43
N ASP A 347 -30.12 5.22 -43.21
CA ASP A 347 -30.96 4.18 -43.81
C ASP A 347 -30.49 2.79 -43.35
N ILE A 348 -31.46 1.93 -43.08
CA ILE A 348 -31.28 0.64 -42.41
C ILE A 348 -31.49 -0.45 -43.45
N SER A 349 -30.39 -0.85 -44.08
CA SER A 349 -30.38 -1.85 -45.14
C SER A 349 -30.62 -3.26 -44.57
N THR A 350 -31.89 -3.60 -44.36
CA THR A 350 -32.29 -4.96 -44.02
C THR A 350 -31.96 -5.91 -45.18
N TRP A 351 -31.41 -7.08 -44.86
CA TRP A 351 -31.26 -8.16 -45.82
C TRP A 351 -32.53 -9.01 -45.83
N ASP A 352 -32.96 -9.41 -47.02
CA ASP A 352 -34.24 -10.07 -47.20
C ASP A 352 -34.07 -11.59 -47.26
N THR A 353 -34.84 -12.30 -46.44
CA THR A 353 -35.00 -13.77 -46.38
C THR A 353 -33.79 -14.63 -45.99
N ASP A 354 -34.10 -15.78 -45.40
CA ASP A 354 -33.17 -16.86 -45.03
C ASP A 354 -32.36 -17.46 -46.20
N ALA A 355 -32.61 -17.03 -47.44
CA ALA A 355 -32.05 -17.63 -48.66
C ALA A 355 -30.53 -17.43 -48.84
N PHE A 356 -29.91 -16.56 -48.05
CA PHE A 356 -28.51 -16.16 -48.23
C PHE A 356 -27.50 -16.75 -47.23
N TYR A 357 -27.93 -17.35 -46.11
CA TYR A 357 -27.02 -17.83 -45.06
C TYR A 357 -26.22 -19.09 -45.48
N ASN A 358 -25.05 -18.89 -46.08
CA ASN A 358 -24.11 -19.96 -46.39
C ASN A 358 -23.17 -20.22 -45.20
N LYS A 359 -22.87 -21.49 -44.92
CA LYS A 359 -21.98 -21.88 -43.82
C LYS A 359 -20.59 -21.24 -43.99
N GLY A 360 -20.13 -20.55 -42.94
CA GLY A 360 -18.87 -19.79 -42.91
C GLY A 360 -18.97 -18.32 -43.34
N GLN A 361 -20.14 -17.82 -43.78
CA GLN A 361 -20.30 -16.38 -44.03
C GLN A 361 -20.41 -15.58 -42.71
N PRO A 362 -19.90 -14.34 -42.65
CA PRO A 362 -19.96 -13.51 -41.45
C PRO A 362 -21.38 -13.32 -40.90
N ALA A 363 -21.53 -13.53 -39.60
CA ALA A 363 -22.77 -13.39 -38.86
C ALA A 363 -23.14 -11.92 -38.64
N VAL A 364 -23.82 -11.30 -39.61
CA VAL A 364 -24.26 -9.89 -39.51
C VAL A 364 -25.53 -9.79 -38.68
N ALA A 365 -25.47 -9.00 -37.60
CA ALA A 365 -26.58 -8.72 -36.70
C ALA A 365 -27.42 -7.52 -37.19
N PHE A 366 -26.76 -6.51 -37.78
CA PHE A 366 -27.42 -5.27 -38.20
C PHE A 366 -26.57 -4.49 -39.21
N ASN A 367 -27.20 -3.80 -40.17
CA ASN A 367 -26.55 -2.86 -41.08
C ASN A 367 -27.22 -1.49 -41.00
N PHE A 368 -26.42 -0.43 -40.98
CA PHE A 368 -26.89 0.93 -41.21
C PHE A 368 -25.92 1.69 -42.10
N SER A 369 -26.46 2.60 -42.89
CA SER A 369 -25.71 3.62 -43.61
C SER A 369 -26.01 4.98 -43.00
N ALA A 370 -25.03 5.87 -42.96
CA ALA A 370 -25.17 7.19 -42.35
C ALA A 370 -24.40 8.24 -43.16
N ILE A 371 -25.02 9.41 -43.34
CA ILE A 371 -24.47 10.52 -44.10
C ILE A 371 -23.50 11.33 -43.23
N VAL A 372 -22.29 11.57 -43.73
CA VAL A 372 -21.30 12.46 -43.12
C VAL A 372 -21.62 13.91 -43.54
N THR A 373 -21.80 14.79 -42.56
CA THR A 373 -22.42 16.11 -42.72
C THR A 373 -21.48 17.24 -43.19
N ASN A 374 -20.21 16.93 -43.46
CA ASN A 374 -19.13 17.91 -43.62
C ASN A 374 -18.67 18.15 -45.07
N ASP A 375 -19.39 17.62 -46.08
CA ASP A 375 -18.92 17.60 -47.47
C ASP A 375 -19.98 18.06 -48.50
N THR A 376 -19.58 18.19 -49.76
CA THR A 376 -20.36 18.88 -50.81
C THR A 376 -21.72 18.25 -51.14
N TRP A 377 -22.74 19.10 -51.29
CA TRP A 377 -24.13 18.67 -51.52
C TRP A 377 -24.39 18.05 -52.92
N GLU A 378 -23.42 18.11 -53.85
CA GLU A 378 -23.50 17.35 -55.12
C GLU A 378 -23.48 15.84 -54.87
N ARG A 379 -22.62 15.37 -53.96
CA ARG A 379 -22.54 13.96 -53.57
C ARG A 379 -22.15 13.82 -52.09
N PRO A 380 -23.11 13.55 -51.18
CA PRO A 380 -22.81 13.44 -49.76
C PRO A 380 -21.94 12.22 -49.50
N GLN A 381 -20.99 12.33 -48.56
CA GLN A 381 -20.25 11.17 -48.11
C GLN A 381 -21.15 10.23 -47.29
N ILE A 382 -21.05 8.92 -47.55
CA ILE A 382 -21.84 7.88 -46.89
C ILE A 382 -20.90 6.81 -46.34
N THR A 383 -20.95 6.64 -45.02
CA THR A 383 -20.32 5.52 -44.32
C THR A 383 -21.38 4.43 -44.11
N THR A 384 -21.12 3.22 -44.60
CA THR A 384 -21.95 2.04 -44.30
C THR A 384 -21.28 1.22 -43.21
N CYS A 385 -21.95 1.04 -42.08
CA CYS A 385 -21.51 0.26 -40.94
C CYS A 385 -22.31 -1.04 -40.79
N SER A 386 -21.59 -2.15 -40.72
CA SER A 386 -22.12 -3.47 -40.41
C SER A 386 -21.71 -3.86 -38.98
N LEU A 387 -22.69 -4.25 -38.17
CA LEU A 387 -22.50 -4.85 -36.86
C LEU A 387 -22.57 -6.38 -37.01
N TYR A 388 -21.51 -7.06 -36.60
CA TYR A 388 -21.37 -8.51 -36.67
C TYR A 388 -21.44 -9.12 -35.27
N PHE A 389 -22.06 -10.29 -35.13
CA PHE A 389 -21.83 -11.15 -33.98
C PHE A 389 -20.37 -11.63 -33.97
N CYS A 390 -19.71 -11.47 -32.83
CA CYS A 390 -18.32 -11.86 -32.66
C CYS A 390 -18.05 -12.42 -31.26
N ALA A 391 -17.10 -13.34 -31.15
CA ALA A 391 -16.60 -13.83 -29.88
C ALA A 391 -15.53 -12.86 -29.35
N TRP A 392 -15.78 -12.28 -28.18
CA TRP A 392 -14.84 -11.46 -27.43
C TRP A 392 -14.08 -12.38 -26.47
N ALA A 393 -12.81 -12.66 -26.76
CA ALA A 393 -11.94 -13.48 -25.93
C ALA A 393 -11.04 -12.61 -25.06
N TYR A 394 -11.14 -12.81 -23.74
CA TYR A 394 -10.30 -12.16 -22.73
C TYR A 394 -9.23 -13.15 -22.24
N GLU A 395 -7.99 -12.68 -22.07
CA GLU A 395 -6.89 -13.39 -21.40
C GLU A 395 -6.27 -12.49 -20.31
N ASN A 396 -6.14 -13.04 -19.10
CA ASN A 396 -5.57 -12.38 -17.91
C ASN A 396 -6.24 -11.04 -17.54
N SER A 397 -7.57 -10.95 -17.58
CA SER A 397 -8.28 -9.74 -17.11
C SER A 397 -8.27 -9.65 -15.59
N THR A 398 -8.35 -8.44 -15.06
CA THR A 398 -8.25 -8.16 -13.62
C THR A 398 -9.16 -7.02 -13.21
N ALA A 399 -9.74 -7.08 -12.00
CA ALA A 399 -10.49 -5.98 -11.40
C ALA A 399 -9.83 -5.51 -10.09
N GLN A 400 -9.93 -4.21 -9.79
CA GLN A 400 -9.55 -3.60 -8.51
C GLN A 400 -10.65 -2.61 -8.09
N GLY A 401 -11.46 -3.00 -7.10
CA GLY A 401 -12.71 -2.28 -6.82
C GLY A 401 -13.61 -2.24 -8.04
N GLN A 402 -14.05 -1.05 -8.45
CA GLN A 402 -14.87 -0.83 -9.65
C GLN A 402 -14.05 -0.75 -10.97
N ASN A 403 -12.73 -0.64 -10.89
CA ASN A 403 -11.90 -0.52 -12.10
C ASN A 403 -11.63 -1.90 -12.70
N PHE A 404 -12.22 -2.19 -13.86
CA PHE A 404 -11.87 -3.34 -14.69
C PHE A 404 -10.66 -3.01 -15.59
N ASN A 405 -9.76 -3.96 -15.73
CA ASN A 405 -8.65 -3.95 -16.68
C ASN A 405 -8.78 -5.20 -17.56
N GLU A 406 -9.00 -4.98 -18.85
CA GLU A 406 -9.35 -6.02 -19.83
C GLU A 406 -8.23 -7.04 -20.08
N GLY A 407 -6.98 -6.70 -19.75
CA GLY A 407 -5.82 -7.56 -19.99
C GLY A 407 -5.50 -7.61 -21.49
N LYS A 408 -5.71 -8.77 -22.12
CA LYS A 408 -5.66 -8.95 -23.57
C LYS A 408 -7.05 -9.32 -24.08
N LEU A 409 -7.66 -8.45 -24.87
CA LEU A 409 -8.95 -8.64 -25.54
C LEU A 409 -8.74 -8.84 -27.04
N GLU A 410 -9.23 -9.96 -27.57
CA GLU A 410 -9.28 -10.26 -29.01
C GLU A 410 -10.72 -10.49 -29.46
N LYS A 411 -11.13 -9.82 -30.54
CA LYS A 411 -12.49 -9.88 -31.10
C LYS A 411 -12.50 -10.74 -32.38
N TYR A 412 -13.18 -11.88 -32.38
CA TYR A 412 -13.25 -12.84 -33.50
C TYR A 412 -14.64 -12.84 -34.16
N ILE A 413 -14.75 -12.39 -35.42
CA ILE A 413 -16.03 -12.35 -36.16
C ILE A 413 -16.55 -13.79 -36.35
N LEU A 414 -17.79 -14.06 -35.93
CA LEU A 414 -18.37 -15.40 -36.07
C LEU A 414 -18.89 -15.62 -37.50
N GLY A 415 -18.80 -16.86 -37.98
CA GLY A 415 -19.47 -17.32 -39.19
C GLY A 415 -20.79 -18.02 -38.89
N TYR A 416 -21.75 -17.96 -39.80
CA TYR A 416 -22.96 -18.78 -39.76
C TYR A 416 -22.63 -20.27 -39.86
N ASP A 417 -23.21 -21.09 -38.98
CA ASP A 417 -23.02 -22.54 -38.97
C ASP A 417 -24.29 -23.30 -39.38
N SER A 418 -25.40 -23.03 -38.70
CA SER A 418 -26.65 -23.79 -38.84
C SER A 418 -27.86 -23.05 -38.27
N ILE A 419 -29.06 -23.49 -38.66
CA ILE A 419 -30.35 -23.02 -38.15
C ILE A 419 -31.19 -24.23 -37.68
N GLN A 420 -31.85 -24.10 -36.53
CA GLN A 420 -32.82 -25.07 -36.03
C GLN A 420 -34.19 -24.41 -35.92
N ARG A 421 -35.20 -24.89 -36.66
CA ARG A 421 -36.59 -24.41 -36.56
C ARG A 421 -37.43 -25.35 -35.70
N THR A 422 -38.23 -24.80 -34.80
CA THR A 422 -39.11 -25.55 -33.90
C THR A 422 -40.57 -25.16 -34.12
N GLN A 423 -41.41 -26.13 -34.48
CA GLN A 423 -42.84 -25.93 -34.63
C GLN A 423 -43.56 -26.03 -33.28
N THR A 424 -44.31 -24.98 -32.93
CA THR A 424 -45.05 -24.86 -31.66
C THR A 424 -46.40 -25.59 -31.69
N GLY A 425 -46.37 -26.85 -32.14
CA GLY A 425 -47.51 -27.78 -32.13
C GLY A 425 -48.37 -27.81 -33.41
N PRO A 426 -49.38 -28.70 -33.48
CA PRO A 426 -50.13 -28.93 -34.70
C PRO A 426 -51.00 -27.73 -35.10
N GLY A 427 -50.68 -27.10 -36.23
CA GLY A 427 -51.46 -25.98 -36.79
C GLY A 427 -51.05 -24.58 -36.30
N ALA A 428 -49.92 -24.45 -35.60
CA ALA A 428 -49.33 -23.14 -35.30
C ALA A 428 -48.55 -22.61 -36.52
N ASN A 429 -48.81 -21.35 -36.92
CA ASN A 429 -48.09 -20.66 -38.00
C ASN A 429 -46.78 -19.99 -37.52
N MET A 430 -46.18 -20.47 -36.43
CA MET A 430 -45.08 -19.80 -35.72
C MET A 430 -43.92 -20.76 -35.49
N ASP A 431 -43.01 -20.80 -36.47
CA ASP A 431 -41.70 -21.47 -36.39
C ASP A 431 -40.74 -20.57 -35.59
N THR A 432 -40.31 -20.99 -34.39
CA THR A 432 -39.19 -20.33 -33.72
C THR A 432 -37.87 -20.86 -34.29
N SER A 433 -36.99 -19.95 -34.71
CA SER A 433 -35.72 -20.28 -35.36
C SER A 433 -34.55 -19.96 -34.44
N ASN A 434 -33.65 -20.92 -34.20
CA ASN A 434 -32.41 -20.71 -33.44
C ASN A 434 -31.23 -20.73 -34.42
N TYR A 435 -30.43 -19.68 -34.43
CA TYR A 435 -29.24 -19.54 -35.25
C TYR A 435 -28.00 -19.95 -34.45
N THR A 436 -27.18 -20.82 -35.02
CA THR A 436 -25.87 -21.20 -34.47
C THR A 436 -24.78 -20.51 -35.30
N PHE A 437 -23.88 -19.84 -34.60
CA PHE A 437 -22.71 -19.18 -35.15
C PHE A 437 -21.43 -19.86 -34.61
N SER A 438 -20.38 -19.96 -35.43
CA SER A 438 -19.10 -20.60 -35.06
C SER A 438 -17.90 -19.69 -35.34
N ALA A 439 -16.91 -19.73 -34.46
CA ALA A 439 -15.62 -19.03 -34.63
C ALA A 439 -14.60 -19.82 -35.49
N ASN A 440 -14.98 -20.97 -36.03
CA ASN A 440 -14.09 -21.86 -36.78
C ASN A 440 -13.42 -21.16 -37.98
N GLY A 441 -12.12 -21.42 -38.19
CA GLY A 441 -11.32 -20.82 -39.25
C GLY A 441 -10.82 -19.40 -38.99
N THR A 442 -11.20 -18.76 -37.88
CA THR A 442 -10.82 -17.35 -37.56
C THR A 442 -9.52 -17.22 -36.75
N GLY A 443 -8.94 -18.33 -36.29
CA GLY A 443 -7.82 -18.34 -35.33
C GLY A 443 -8.24 -18.34 -33.86
N PHE A 444 -9.54 -18.45 -33.58
CA PHE A 444 -10.10 -18.57 -32.23
C PHE A 444 -9.52 -19.77 -31.44
N PRO A 445 -9.28 -19.65 -30.11
CA PRO A 445 -8.76 -20.73 -29.27
C PRO A 445 -9.82 -21.78 -28.90
N SER A 446 -10.26 -22.57 -29.89
CA SER A 446 -11.20 -23.69 -29.74
C SER A 446 -10.66 -24.85 -28.88
N ASP A 447 -9.39 -24.80 -28.48
CA ASP A 447 -8.76 -25.72 -27.52
C ASP A 447 -9.10 -25.40 -26.06
N LYS A 448 -9.37 -24.12 -25.77
CA LYS A 448 -9.73 -23.62 -24.43
C LYS A 448 -11.23 -23.39 -24.25
N HIS A 449 -11.91 -22.93 -25.30
CA HIS A 449 -13.26 -22.37 -25.22
C HIS A 449 -14.20 -22.96 -26.27
N ASN A 450 -15.51 -22.92 -25.99
CA ASN A 450 -16.51 -23.35 -26.97
C ASN A 450 -16.61 -22.33 -28.13
N GLU A 451 -16.29 -22.78 -29.35
CA GLU A 451 -16.36 -21.96 -30.56
C GLU A 451 -17.78 -21.69 -31.08
N THR A 452 -18.81 -22.36 -30.54
CA THR A 452 -20.20 -22.27 -31.00
C THR A 452 -21.09 -21.43 -30.07
N PHE A 453 -21.80 -20.47 -30.66
CA PHE A 453 -22.67 -19.51 -29.96
C PHE A 453 -24.07 -19.55 -30.56
N THR A 454 -25.11 -19.47 -29.72
CA THR A 454 -26.51 -19.56 -30.18
C THR A 454 -27.23 -18.23 -30.01
N VAL A 455 -27.93 -17.77 -31.06
CA VAL A 455 -28.84 -16.63 -31.02
C VAL A 455 -30.23 -17.11 -31.38
N TYR A 456 -31.19 -16.93 -30.48
CA TYR A 456 -32.58 -17.31 -30.70
C TYR A 456 -33.28 -16.22 -31.52
N GLY A 457 -34.08 -16.58 -32.51
CA GLY A 457 -34.68 -15.64 -33.47
C GLY A 457 -35.66 -14.65 -32.85
N ASP A 458 -36.30 -15.02 -31.73
CA ASP A 458 -37.10 -14.09 -30.92
C ASP A 458 -36.21 -12.98 -30.29
N ALA A 459 -34.95 -13.31 -29.96
CA ALA A 459 -33.95 -12.37 -29.44
C ALA A 459 -33.40 -11.47 -30.55
N ASP A 460 -33.13 -12.07 -31.71
CA ASP A 460 -32.62 -11.40 -32.90
C ASP A 460 -33.63 -10.38 -33.42
N SER A 461 -34.92 -10.76 -33.50
CA SER A 461 -36.00 -9.87 -33.89
C SER A 461 -36.33 -8.80 -32.83
N GLU A 462 -36.24 -9.10 -31.52
CA GLU A 462 -36.31 -8.09 -30.44
C GLU A 462 -35.19 -7.05 -30.61
N MET A 463 -33.95 -7.49 -30.81
CA MET A 463 -32.78 -6.63 -31.06
C MET A 463 -32.93 -5.81 -32.34
N PHE A 464 -33.28 -6.46 -33.45
CA PHE A 464 -33.39 -5.83 -34.77
C PHE A 464 -34.46 -4.74 -34.77
N GLY A 465 -35.67 -5.03 -34.25
CA GLY A 465 -36.75 -4.06 -34.14
C GLY A 465 -36.41 -2.91 -33.21
N HIS A 466 -35.69 -3.19 -32.12
CA HIS A 466 -35.21 -2.19 -31.18
C HIS A 466 -34.19 -1.23 -31.80
N LEU A 467 -33.14 -1.76 -32.45
CA LEU A 467 -32.14 -0.97 -33.17
C LEU A 467 -32.79 -0.11 -34.26
N THR A 468 -33.71 -0.69 -35.03
CA THR A 468 -34.44 0.02 -36.07
C THR A 468 -35.19 1.23 -35.51
N THR A 469 -35.97 1.03 -34.43
CA THR A 469 -36.74 2.10 -33.75
C THR A 469 -35.88 3.22 -33.15
N ILE A 470 -34.57 3.01 -33.00
CA ILE A 470 -33.64 3.97 -32.36
C ILE A 470 -32.82 4.72 -33.41
N LEU A 471 -32.33 4.00 -34.41
CA LEU A 471 -31.40 4.51 -35.42
C LEU A 471 -32.14 5.11 -36.63
N GLU A 472 -33.41 4.74 -36.85
CA GLU A 472 -34.31 5.45 -37.74
C GLU A 472 -34.53 6.89 -37.22
N SER A 473 -34.14 7.89 -38.01
CA SER A 473 -34.53 9.27 -37.77
C SER A 473 -34.93 9.98 -39.07
N SER A 474 -35.88 10.90 -38.94
CA SER A 474 -36.39 11.68 -40.07
C SER A 474 -35.89 13.13 -39.96
N THR A 475 -34.94 13.48 -40.81
CA THR A 475 -34.22 14.77 -40.81
C THR A 475 -35.03 15.99 -41.23
N PHE A 476 -36.35 15.86 -41.25
CA PHE A 476 -37.33 16.87 -41.62
C PHE A 476 -37.16 18.19 -40.86
N SER A 477 -36.69 18.12 -39.60
CA SER A 477 -36.59 19.28 -38.71
C SER A 477 -35.23 20.00 -38.70
N TYR A 478 -34.12 19.30 -38.98
CA TYR A 478 -32.77 19.89 -38.88
C TYR A 478 -32.54 21.00 -39.93
N VAL A 479 -32.85 20.72 -41.19
CA VAL A 479 -32.63 21.67 -42.31
C VAL A 479 -33.69 22.76 -42.37
N SER A 480 -34.86 22.56 -41.74
CA SER A 480 -35.96 23.53 -41.72
C SER A 480 -35.93 24.52 -40.54
N GLY A 481 -34.93 24.42 -39.65
CA GLY A 481 -34.86 25.24 -38.43
C GLY A 481 -36.00 24.96 -37.45
N SER A 482 -36.58 23.77 -37.51
CA SER A 482 -37.77 23.38 -36.74
C SER A 482 -37.39 22.83 -35.37
N ASN A 483 -37.95 23.42 -34.32
CA ASN A 483 -37.81 22.92 -32.94
C ASN A 483 -38.61 21.63 -32.66
N ALA A 484 -39.35 21.09 -33.64
CA ALA A 484 -40.15 19.88 -33.48
C ALA A 484 -39.33 18.62 -33.82
N SER A 485 -38.53 18.13 -32.87
CA SER A 485 -37.84 16.85 -33.01
C SER A 485 -38.79 15.67 -32.75
N THR A 486 -38.90 14.77 -33.73
CA THR A 486 -39.23 13.37 -33.44
C THR A 486 -37.98 12.73 -32.88
N ALA A 487 -37.87 12.64 -31.55
CA ALA A 487 -36.63 12.32 -30.84
C ALA A 487 -36.18 10.85 -30.95
N GLY A 488 -35.91 10.40 -32.17
CA GLY A 488 -35.06 9.23 -32.46
C GLY A 488 -33.59 9.56 -32.20
N LEU A 489 -32.77 8.54 -31.99
CA LEU A 489 -31.36 8.73 -31.65
C LEU A 489 -30.48 9.01 -32.89
N GLY A 490 -30.97 8.65 -34.08
CA GLY A 490 -30.31 8.89 -35.37
C GLY A 490 -29.85 10.33 -35.60
N ASP A 491 -30.65 11.32 -35.19
CA ASP A 491 -30.32 12.75 -35.37
C ASP A 491 -29.05 13.16 -34.61
N ALA A 492 -28.72 12.48 -33.51
CA ALA A 492 -27.49 12.73 -32.74
C ALA A 492 -26.25 12.02 -33.34
N LEU A 493 -26.44 11.05 -34.23
CA LEU A 493 -25.34 10.39 -34.97
C LEU A 493 -24.78 11.32 -36.04
N MET A 494 -25.64 12.12 -36.70
CA MET A 494 -25.23 13.10 -37.72
C MET A 494 -24.30 14.21 -37.19
N VAL A 495 -24.34 14.45 -35.88
CA VAL A 495 -23.51 15.43 -35.18
C VAL A 495 -22.13 14.84 -34.81
N ASN A 496 -21.98 13.51 -34.86
CA ASN A 496 -20.71 12.84 -34.59
C ASN A 496 -19.83 12.77 -35.85
N PRO A 497 -18.62 13.35 -35.86
CA PRO A 497 -17.76 13.38 -37.05
C PRO A 497 -17.05 12.05 -37.35
N ASN A 498 -17.08 11.07 -36.45
CA ASN A 498 -16.43 9.77 -36.63
C ASN A 498 -17.41 8.61 -36.39
N ILE A 499 -18.17 8.27 -37.44
CA ILE A 499 -19.19 7.22 -37.43
C ILE A 499 -18.58 5.83 -37.14
N THR A 500 -17.32 5.59 -37.55
CA THR A 500 -16.60 4.32 -37.33
C THR A 500 -16.29 4.08 -35.86
N GLU A 501 -15.75 5.10 -35.16
CA GLU A 501 -15.46 5.05 -33.72
C GLU A 501 -16.76 4.99 -32.90
N LEU A 502 -17.81 5.68 -33.36
CA LEU A 502 -19.14 5.59 -32.78
C LEU A 502 -19.72 4.16 -32.88
N ALA A 503 -19.56 3.48 -34.02
CA ALA A 503 -20.02 2.12 -34.20
C ALA A 503 -19.31 1.11 -33.27
N ASP A 504 -18.00 1.28 -33.00
CA ASP A 504 -17.29 0.41 -32.04
C ASP A 504 -17.72 0.69 -30.59
N ARG A 505 -17.91 1.97 -30.22
CA ARG A 505 -18.51 2.35 -28.92
C ARG A 505 -19.89 1.74 -28.74
N MET A 506 -20.76 1.83 -29.75
CA MET A 506 -22.10 1.21 -29.75
C MET A 506 -22.00 -0.31 -29.57
N SER A 507 -21.15 -0.98 -30.34
CA SER A 507 -20.95 -2.44 -30.25
C SER A 507 -20.48 -2.87 -28.86
N THR A 508 -19.64 -2.05 -28.23
CA THR A 508 -19.09 -2.25 -26.88
C THR A 508 -20.17 -2.04 -25.81
N SER A 509 -20.82 -0.87 -25.80
CA SER A 509 -21.88 -0.55 -24.82
C SER A 509 -23.05 -1.55 -24.90
N MET A 510 -23.46 -1.97 -26.11
CA MET A 510 -24.48 -3.01 -26.28
C MET A 510 -24.03 -4.37 -25.72
N THR A 511 -22.80 -4.82 -26.03
CA THR A 511 -22.24 -6.06 -25.49
C THR A 511 -22.19 -6.02 -23.96
N ASN A 512 -21.85 -4.86 -23.38
CA ASN A 512 -21.74 -4.67 -21.94
C ASN A 512 -23.12 -4.66 -21.26
N VAL A 513 -24.13 -4.04 -21.88
CA VAL A 513 -25.52 -4.10 -21.42
C VAL A 513 -26.09 -5.52 -21.54
N TRP A 514 -25.89 -6.23 -22.64
CA TRP A 514 -26.43 -7.58 -22.83
C TRP A 514 -25.94 -8.55 -21.75
N ARG A 515 -24.64 -8.46 -21.41
CA ARG A 515 -24.02 -9.24 -20.34
C ARG A 515 -24.69 -9.04 -18.97
N GLN A 516 -25.27 -7.87 -18.68
CA GLN A 516 -25.97 -7.62 -17.40
C GLN A 516 -27.24 -8.45 -17.21
N TYR A 517 -27.94 -8.80 -18.30
CA TYR A 517 -29.29 -9.42 -18.24
C TYR A 517 -29.30 -10.90 -18.57
N GLN A 518 -28.37 -11.34 -19.41
CA GLN A 518 -28.32 -12.73 -19.83
C GLN A 518 -26.89 -13.22 -19.89
N SER A 519 -26.49 -13.93 -18.84
CA SER A 519 -25.15 -14.48 -18.74
C SER A 519 -25.11 -15.78 -17.94
N THR A 520 -24.22 -16.67 -18.34
CA THR A 520 -23.63 -17.67 -17.45
C THR A 520 -22.29 -17.11 -16.98
N PRO A 521 -22.11 -16.68 -15.72
CA PRO A 521 -20.90 -15.97 -15.33
C PRO A 521 -19.67 -16.89 -15.35
N ALA A 522 -18.58 -16.41 -15.96
CA ALA A 522 -17.28 -17.03 -15.88
C ALA A 522 -16.71 -16.86 -14.46
N THR A 523 -16.26 -17.95 -13.86
CA THR A 523 -15.68 -17.97 -12.51
C THR A 523 -14.23 -17.49 -12.54
N GLY A 524 -13.90 -16.54 -11.68
CA GLY A 524 -12.55 -16.01 -11.47
C GLY A 524 -12.09 -16.14 -10.02
N THR A 525 -10.80 -15.88 -9.81
CA THR A 525 -10.17 -15.89 -8.49
C THR A 525 -10.30 -14.53 -7.82
N ALA A 526 -10.83 -14.51 -6.60
CA ALA A 526 -10.86 -13.34 -5.72
C ALA A 526 -9.60 -13.35 -4.83
N TRP A 527 -8.94 -12.20 -4.67
CA TRP A 527 -7.64 -12.07 -3.99
C TRP A 527 -7.70 -11.07 -2.83
N GLU A 528 -7.30 -11.55 -1.65
CA GLU A 528 -7.10 -10.75 -0.45
C GLU A 528 -5.61 -10.40 -0.29
N SER A 529 -5.26 -9.15 0.03
CA SER A 529 -3.90 -8.81 0.47
C SER A 529 -3.76 -9.04 1.97
N VAL A 530 -2.92 -9.99 2.37
CA VAL A 530 -2.71 -10.33 3.79
C VAL A 530 -1.26 -10.13 4.18
N ALA A 531 -1.03 -9.43 5.30
CA ALA A 531 0.29 -9.31 5.89
C ALA A 531 0.76 -10.64 6.48
N PHE A 532 1.92 -11.11 6.04
CA PHE A 532 2.64 -12.24 6.65
C PHE A 532 3.75 -11.72 7.56
N ILE A 533 4.07 -12.47 8.61
CA ILE A 533 5.23 -12.21 9.47
C ILE A 533 6.45 -12.84 8.82
N HIS A 534 7.51 -12.07 8.63
CA HIS A 534 8.81 -12.56 8.18
C HIS A 534 9.91 -12.20 9.20
N VAL A 535 10.73 -13.19 9.56
CA VAL A 535 11.86 -13.00 10.49
C VAL A 535 13.16 -12.73 9.73
N GLU A 536 13.75 -11.57 9.99
CA GLU A 536 15.07 -11.22 9.47
C GLU A 536 16.16 -11.59 10.47
N TRP A 537 16.50 -12.89 10.50
CA TRP A 537 17.48 -13.52 11.40
C TRP A 537 18.85 -12.82 11.47
N ALA A 538 19.24 -12.08 10.42
CA ALA A 538 20.47 -11.30 10.38
C ALA A 538 20.57 -10.27 11.53
N TRP A 539 19.46 -9.62 11.90
CA TRP A 539 19.46 -8.60 12.96
C TRP A 539 19.63 -9.19 14.37
N LEU A 540 19.46 -10.51 14.55
CA LEU A 540 19.72 -11.19 15.83
C LEU A 540 21.22 -11.30 16.13
N ALA A 541 22.08 -11.18 15.11
CA ALA A 541 23.53 -11.35 15.25
C ALA A 541 24.18 -10.35 16.22
N LEU A 542 23.73 -9.09 16.25
CA LEU A 542 24.29 -8.08 17.17
C LEU A 542 23.85 -8.30 18.63
N PRO A 543 22.56 -8.53 18.95
CA PRO A 543 22.14 -9.01 20.27
C PRO A 543 22.90 -10.26 20.73
N ALA A 544 23.07 -11.26 19.86
CA ALA A 544 23.83 -12.47 20.19
C ALA A 544 25.32 -12.20 20.46
N ALA A 545 25.96 -11.37 19.65
CA ALA A 545 27.35 -10.96 19.84
C ALA A 545 27.55 -10.15 21.14
N ALA A 546 26.59 -9.30 21.51
CA ALA A 546 26.63 -8.55 22.77
C ALA A 546 26.52 -9.47 24.00
N VAL A 547 25.60 -10.45 23.99
CA VAL A 547 25.45 -11.44 25.07
C VAL A 547 26.69 -12.35 25.17
N ALA A 548 27.18 -12.87 24.04
CA ALA A 548 28.39 -13.70 24.00
C ALA A 548 29.63 -12.91 24.47
N GLY A 549 29.75 -11.65 24.05
CA GLY A 549 30.80 -10.74 24.49
C GLY A 549 30.77 -10.51 26.00
N ALA A 550 29.62 -10.12 26.56
CA ALA A 550 29.47 -9.94 28.02
C ALA A 550 29.79 -11.21 28.82
N GLY A 551 29.37 -12.38 28.30
CA GLY A 551 29.74 -13.68 28.87
C GLY A 551 31.25 -13.93 28.87
N ALA A 552 31.93 -13.60 27.77
CA ALA A 552 33.39 -13.67 27.68
C ALA A 552 34.09 -12.69 28.64
N VAL A 553 33.59 -11.46 28.81
CA VAL A 553 34.10 -10.52 29.82
C VAL A 553 33.96 -11.13 31.22
N LEU A 554 32.78 -11.62 31.60
CA LEU A 554 32.53 -12.19 32.93
C LEU A 554 33.43 -13.41 33.19
N LEU A 555 33.61 -14.30 32.20
CA LEU A 555 34.53 -15.43 32.33
C LEU A 555 35.99 -14.96 32.50
N MET A 556 36.43 -13.96 31.73
CA MET A 556 37.79 -13.40 31.86
C MET A 556 38.01 -12.67 33.19
N THR A 557 37.02 -11.95 33.73
CA THR A 557 37.13 -11.29 35.04
C THR A 557 37.10 -12.31 36.17
N LEU A 558 36.23 -13.32 36.12
CA LEU A 558 36.19 -14.41 37.09
C LEU A 558 37.51 -15.19 37.13
N ILE A 559 38.13 -15.48 35.97
CA ILE A 559 39.43 -16.16 35.90
C ILE A 559 40.56 -15.28 36.46
N GLN A 560 40.64 -14.01 36.06
CA GLN A 560 41.70 -13.10 36.52
C GLN A 560 41.59 -12.78 38.02
N ASN A 561 40.38 -12.77 38.60
CA ASN A 561 40.16 -12.39 40.00
C ASN A 561 40.10 -13.57 40.98
N ARG A 562 40.45 -14.82 40.58
CA ARG A 562 40.47 -15.99 41.48
C ARG A 562 41.42 -15.88 42.70
N ARG A 563 42.32 -14.89 42.73
CA ARG A 563 43.32 -14.69 43.80
C ARG A 563 43.43 -13.23 44.27
N THR A 564 42.51 -12.35 43.87
CA THR A 564 42.55 -10.90 44.14
C THR A 564 41.42 -10.49 45.09
N VAL A 565 41.52 -9.30 45.69
CA VAL A 565 40.46 -8.76 46.55
C VAL A 565 39.35 -8.15 45.69
N LEU A 566 38.09 -8.41 46.03
CA LEU A 566 36.92 -8.08 45.22
C LEU A 566 36.26 -6.79 45.71
N TRP A 567 36.57 -5.69 45.04
CA TRP A 567 36.09 -4.36 45.39
C TRP A 567 35.04 -3.82 44.41
N LYS A 568 35.00 -4.32 43.16
CA LYS A 568 34.04 -3.93 42.12
C LYS A 568 33.89 -2.39 42.06
N SER A 569 32.66 -1.89 42.08
CA SER A 569 32.28 -0.46 42.10
C SER A 569 32.22 0.14 43.52
N SER A 570 32.69 -0.56 44.56
CA SER A 570 32.64 -0.03 45.93
C SER A 570 33.56 1.18 46.12
N VAL A 571 33.04 2.22 46.77
CA VAL A 571 33.81 3.41 47.16
C VAL A 571 34.62 3.18 48.45
N LEU A 572 34.25 2.17 49.25
CA LEU A 572 34.86 1.87 50.55
C LEU A 572 36.40 1.67 50.53
N PRO A 573 37.05 1.12 49.49
CA PRO A 573 38.50 1.02 49.45
C PRO A 573 39.21 2.38 49.42
N TYR A 574 38.58 3.41 48.84
CA TYR A 574 39.13 4.77 48.79
C TYR A 574 38.99 5.50 50.12
N SER A 575 37.90 5.29 50.87
CA SER A 575 37.69 5.98 52.17
C SER A 575 38.40 5.29 53.35
N PHE A 576 38.61 3.97 53.30
CA PHE A 576 39.22 3.21 54.39
C PHE A 576 40.72 2.89 54.20
N ARG A 577 41.37 3.36 53.13
CA ARG A 577 42.79 3.10 52.85
C ARG A 577 43.49 4.36 52.34
N SER A 578 44.47 4.84 53.09
CA SER A 578 45.28 5.99 52.67
C SER A 578 46.16 5.65 51.46
N LEU A 579 46.32 6.66 50.60
CA LEU A 579 47.41 6.75 49.63
C LEU A 579 48.74 6.78 50.42
N HIS A 580 49.76 6.04 49.96
CA HIS A 580 51.01 5.91 50.72
C HIS A 580 52.24 6.29 49.87
N GLY A 581 53.13 7.12 50.43
CA GLY A 581 54.32 7.66 49.76
C GLY A 581 54.13 9.04 49.13
N TRP A 582 52.92 9.58 49.10
CA TRP A 582 52.65 11.00 48.82
C TRP A 582 52.57 11.78 50.14
N GLU A 583 52.97 13.05 50.11
CA GLU A 583 52.97 13.96 51.26
C GLU A 583 51.70 14.82 51.25
N ASP A 584 51.34 15.47 52.35
CA ASP A 584 50.11 16.29 52.40
C ASP A 584 50.16 17.46 51.39
N ALA A 585 51.36 17.96 51.06
CA ALA A 585 51.59 18.95 50.01
C ALA A 585 51.41 18.43 48.56
N ASP A 586 51.37 17.10 48.34
CA ASP A 586 50.95 16.53 47.04
C ASP A 586 49.42 16.60 46.85
N PHE A 587 48.66 17.01 47.87
CA PHE A 587 47.19 17.02 47.91
C PHE A 587 46.54 18.41 48.07
N ASP A 588 47.34 19.48 48.09
CA ASP A 588 46.87 20.87 48.30
C ASP A 588 46.23 21.44 47.02
N MET A 589 44.94 21.12 46.80
CA MET A 589 44.15 21.47 45.61
C MET A 589 42.68 21.69 45.98
N GLU A 590 42.08 22.80 45.57
CA GLU A 590 40.68 23.12 45.87
C GLU A 590 39.70 22.64 44.78
N THR A 591 40.11 22.60 43.51
CA THR A 591 39.21 22.28 42.39
C THR A 591 39.37 20.88 41.84
N LEU A 592 38.28 20.33 41.28
CA LEU A 592 38.27 19.00 40.66
C LEU A 592 39.24 18.90 39.47
N ASP A 593 39.41 19.98 38.71
CA ASP A 593 40.25 19.96 37.51
C ASP A 593 41.74 20.09 37.82
N GLU A 594 42.13 20.77 38.91
CA GLU A 594 43.50 20.69 39.47
C GLU A 594 43.81 19.26 39.92
N ILE A 595 42.88 18.61 40.65
CA ILE A 595 43.00 17.21 41.09
C ILE A 595 43.17 16.26 39.89
N ARG A 596 42.40 16.47 38.81
CA ARG A 596 42.49 15.70 37.56
C ARG A 596 43.81 15.88 36.82
N ASP A 597 44.38 17.07 36.89
CA ASP A 597 45.64 17.39 36.21
C ASP A 597 46.83 16.85 37.00
N ARG A 598 46.84 17.01 38.33
CA ARG A 598 47.85 16.37 39.21
C ARG A 598 47.79 14.84 39.13
N ALA A 599 46.59 14.25 38.99
CA ALA A 599 46.40 12.81 38.79
C ALA A 599 46.95 12.26 37.46
N LYS A 600 47.34 13.11 36.49
CA LYS A 600 48.11 12.71 35.30
C LYS A 600 49.57 12.39 35.68
N GLU A 601 50.13 13.11 36.64
CA GLU A 601 51.55 13.02 37.00
C GLU A 601 51.80 11.92 38.03
N MET A 602 50.89 11.82 39.02
CA MET A 602 50.97 10.83 40.10
C MET A 602 50.83 9.40 39.56
N LYS A 603 51.85 8.56 39.81
CA LYS A 603 51.82 7.12 39.50
C LYS A 603 51.75 6.29 40.76
N GLY A 604 50.81 5.35 40.81
CA GLY A 604 50.63 4.43 41.93
C GLY A 604 50.52 2.98 41.49
N GLN A 605 50.93 2.05 42.34
CA GLN A 605 50.65 0.61 42.21
C GLN A 605 49.86 0.12 43.43
N LEU A 606 48.96 -0.85 43.23
CA LEU A 606 48.21 -1.48 44.31
C LEU A 606 48.98 -2.69 44.86
N ILE A 607 49.61 -2.54 46.02
CA ILE A 607 50.55 -3.50 46.62
C ILE A 607 50.03 -4.01 47.96
N GLY A 608 50.30 -5.27 48.30
CA GLY A 608 50.04 -5.85 49.62
C GLY A 608 51.14 -5.53 50.64
N ASP A 609 50.79 -4.80 51.70
CA ASP A 609 51.56 -4.66 52.95
C ASP A 609 51.76 -6.01 53.65
N GLU A 610 52.82 -6.15 54.45
CA GLU A 610 53.13 -7.34 55.27
C GLU A 610 51.96 -7.76 56.18
N ASN A 611 51.12 -6.79 56.57
CA ASN A 611 49.89 -7.02 57.35
C ASN A 611 48.68 -7.46 56.47
N GLU A 612 48.92 -8.04 55.29
CA GLU A 612 47.97 -8.31 54.20
C GLU A 612 47.10 -7.08 53.79
N ARG A 613 47.50 -5.86 54.17
CA ARG A 613 46.75 -4.62 53.85
C ARG A 613 47.11 -4.13 52.45
N VAL A 614 46.33 -4.51 51.46
CA VAL A 614 46.44 -3.96 50.09
C VAL A 614 46.25 -2.42 50.11
N ARG A 615 47.25 -1.63 49.72
CA ARG A 615 47.21 -0.14 49.64
C ARG A 615 47.63 0.32 48.23
N LEU A 616 47.31 1.56 47.86
CA LEU A 616 47.92 2.19 46.69
C LEU A 616 49.18 2.94 47.15
N VAL A 617 50.32 2.66 46.52
CA VAL A 617 51.65 3.15 46.91
C VAL A 617 52.27 3.91 45.74
N LYS A 618 52.94 5.04 46.02
CA LYS A 618 53.69 5.85 45.05
C LYS A 618 54.80 5.01 44.41
N SER A 619 55.01 5.20 43.10
CA SER A 619 55.98 4.47 42.27
C SER A 619 57.20 5.30 41.89
#